data_AF-M4SXR2-F1
#
_entry.id   AF-M4SXR2-F1
#
_cell.length_a   1.000
_cell.length_b   1.000
_cell.length_c   1.000
_cell.angle_alpha   90.00
_cell.angle_beta   90.00
_cell.angle_gamma   90.00
#
_symmetry.space_group_name_H-M   'P 1'
#
loop_
_entity.id
_entity.type
_entity.pdbx_description
1 polymer ?
#
loop_
_entity_poly.entity_id
_entity_poly.type
_entity_poly.pdbx_seq_one_letter_code
_entity_poly.pdbx_strand_id
1 'polypeptide(L)'
;GDAARASLQAVLKQLAQRAEDVGQDIAKQIALILTKRKQAGDYIVAALYGKAYAAKNKATDDTVNKLVSKPKAEADIPWAAEARDSNCNPETPIANKAGYSIATNVLCLSCGGQAATIGQDTWYKVTAITGVTAAPNSGAKATMKTNLDKLLDECTSQSYTGVPPLTAGTTEAAVTKVFSHLGRKFILTGTPATATARTPDTNSFLGAYVLDAGNGAKFSADTNTIKATGGKGIFIDYSKLREHQQGIASVGSLAGAAAALEQLAEAAAGQSTHIAALKQVQQQMENVLMLGSIITTGINLPQKPSNKQQQQNKINEN
;
A
#
# COMPACT_ATOMS: atom_id res chain seq x y z
N GLY A 1 -32.76 -51.54 -9.80
CA GLY A 1 -32.95 -51.22 -11.22
C GLY A 1 -32.92 -49.72 -11.41
N ASP A 2 -34.05 -49.02 -11.31
CA ASP A 2 -34.09 -47.58 -11.63
C ASP A 2 -33.95 -46.62 -10.43
N ALA A 3 -34.44 -47.01 -9.25
CA ALA A 3 -34.39 -46.14 -8.06
C ALA A 3 -32.96 -45.80 -7.58
N ALA A 4 -32.05 -46.78 -7.63
CA ALA A 4 -30.64 -46.57 -7.29
C ALA A 4 -29.92 -45.66 -8.29
N ARG A 5 -30.26 -45.79 -9.58
CA ARG A 5 -29.72 -44.97 -10.66
C ARG A 5 -30.23 -43.53 -10.58
N ALA A 6 -31.52 -43.34 -10.28
CA ALA A 6 -32.12 -42.04 -10.03
C ALA A 6 -31.53 -41.34 -8.79
N SER A 7 -31.27 -42.09 -7.72
CA SER A 7 -30.63 -41.55 -6.50
C SER A 7 -29.18 -41.11 -6.77
N LEU A 8 -28.40 -41.90 -7.51
CA LEU A 8 -27.04 -41.52 -7.94
C LEU A 8 -27.04 -40.27 -8.82
N GLN A 9 -27.98 -40.17 -9.76
CA GLN A 9 -28.13 -38.96 -10.60
C GLN A 9 -28.45 -37.71 -9.77
N ALA A 10 -29.31 -37.83 -8.75
CA ALA A 10 -29.64 -36.71 -7.87
C ALA A 10 -28.41 -36.23 -7.07
N VAL A 11 -27.60 -37.16 -6.53
CA VAL A 11 -26.38 -36.83 -5.80
C VAL A 11 -25.34 -36.19 -6.73
N LEU A 12 -25.11 -36.74 -7.93
CA LEU A 12 -24.19 -36.15 -8.90
C LEU A 12 -24.64 -34.74 -9.33
N LYS A 13 -25.95 -34.50 -9.49
CA LYS A 13 -26.49 -33.17 -9.78
C LYS A 13 -26.22 -32.17 -8.65
N GLN A 14 -26.38 -32.59 -7.39
CA GLN A 14 -26.06 -31.75 -6.23
C GLN A 14 -24.57 -31.43 -6.15
N LEU A 15 -23.71 -32.42 -6.40
CA LEU A 15 -22.26 -32.21 -6.42
C LEU A 15 -21.85 -31.28 -7.58
N ALA A 16 -22.47 -31.41 -8.75
CA ALA A 16 -22.21 -30.53 -9.89
C ALA A 16 -22.60 -29.09 -9.58
N GLN A 17 -23.77 -28.87 -8.97
CA GLN A 17 -24.17 -27.54 -8.52
C GLN A 17 -23.17 -26.97 -7.50
N ARG A 18 -22.74 -27.78 -6.54
CA ARG A 18 -21.75 -27.34 -5.54
C ARG A 18 -20.40 -26.99 -6.16
N ALA A 19 -19.95 -27.75 -7.16
CA ALA A 19 -18.74 -27.44 -7.91
C ALA A 19 -18.88 -26.11 -8.67
N GLU A 20 -20.04 -25.87 -9.27
CA GLU A 20 -20.35 -24.62 -9.96
C GLU A 20 -20.34 -23.43 -8.99
N ASP A 21 -21.01 -23.55 -7.84
CA ASP A 21 -21.07 -22.49 -6.82
C ASP A 21 -19.65 -22.13 -6.32
N VAL A 22 -18.83 -23.14 -6.02
CA VAL A 22 -17.42 -22.94 -5.63
C VAL A 22 -16.62 -22.29 -6.77
N GLY A 23 -16.86 -22.70 -8.02
CA GLY A 23 -16.23 -22.10 -9.20
C GLY A 23 -16.58 -20.62 -9.37
N GLN A 24 -17.85 -20.25 -9.17
CA GLN A 24 -18.29 -18.85 -9.18
C GLN A 24 -17.63 -18.04 -8.06
N ASP A 25 -17.50 -18.61 -6.86
CA ASP A 25 -16.85 -17.93 -5.75
C ASP A 25 -15.35 -17.73 -5.96
N ILE A 26 -14.66 -18.70 -6.59
CA ILE A 26 -13.27 -18.52 -7.04
C ILE A 26 -13.17 -17.36 -8.05
N ALA A 27 -14.07 -17.30 -9.04
CA ALA A 27 -14.07 -16.23 -10.03
C ALA A 27 -14.30 -14.85 -9.40
N LYS A 28 -15.24 -14.74 -8.45
CA LYS A 28 -15.48 -13.50 -7.68
C LYS A 28 -14.23 -13.08 -6.89
N GLN A 29 -13.54 -14.01 -6.24
CA GLN A 29 -12.30 -13.72 -5.51
C GLN A 29 -11.18 -13.25 -6.43
N ILE A 30 -11.00 -13.87 -7.60
CA ILE A 30 -10.03 -13.42 -8.61
C ILE A 30 -10.33 -11.98 -9.05
N ALA A 31 -11.60 -11.67 -9.35
CA ALA A 31 -12.01 -10.32 -9.72
C ALA A 31 -11.73 -9.32 -8.59
N LEU A 32 -12.05 -9.66 -7.35
CA LEU A 32 -11.77 -8.83 -6.17
C LEU A 32 -10.27 -8.56 -6.03
N ILE A 33 -9.42 -9.59 -6.13
CA ILE A 33 -7.97 -9.44 -6.06
C ILE A 33 -7.48 -8.45 -7.13
N LEU A 34 -7.88 -8.63 -8.39
CA LEU A 34 -7.47 -7.72 -9.47
C LEU A 34 -7.92 -6.28 -9.23
N THR A 35 -9.17 -6.09 -8.79
CA THR A 35 -9.69 -4.76 -8.42
C THR A 35 -8.89 -4.14 -7.28
N LYS A 36 -8.57 -4.89 -6.23
CA LYS A 36 -7.84 -4.38 -5.07
C LYS A 36 -6.39 -4.06 -5.38
N ARG A 37 -5.72 -4.81 -6.26
CA ARG A 37 -4.39 -4.45 -6.78
C ARG A 37 -4.40 -3.10 -7.47
N LYS A 38 -5.37 -2.87 -8.36
CA LYS A 38 -5.51 -1.59 -9.08
C LYS A 38 -5.82 -0.44 -8.12
N GLN A 39 -6.73 -0.65 -7.17
CA GLN A 39 -7.05 0.36 -6.14
C GLN A 39 -5.83 0.72 -5.29
N ALA A 40 -5.06 -0.28 -4.83
CA ALA A 40 -3.82 -0.04 -4.09
C ALA A 40 -2.83 0.78 -4.93
N GLY A 41 -2.63 0.40 -6.20
CA GLY A 41 -1.78 1.13 -7.14
C GLY A 41 -2.20 2.59 -7.30
N ASP A 42 -3.49 2.85 -7.54
CA ASP A 42 -4.04 4.21 -7.67
C ASP A 42 -3.78 5.07 -6.43
N TYR A 43 -3.99 4.50 -5.24
CA TYR A 43 -3.76 5.19 -3.97
C TYR A 43 -2.27 5.49 -3.75
N ILE A 44 -1.38 4.57 -4.12
CA ILE A 44 0.08 4.78 -4.04
C ILE A 44 0.51 5.90 -4.99
N VAL A 45 0.05 5.89 -6.24
CA VAL A 45 0.36 6.96 -7.20
C VAL A 45 -0.15 8.31 -6.67
N ALA A 46 -1.35 8.34 -6.08
CA ALA A 46 -1.92 9.54 -5.49
C ALA A 46 -1.12 10.04 -4.28
N ALA A 47 -0.63 9.14 -3.42
CA ALA A 47 0.23 9.49 -2.30
C ALA A 47 1.58 10.04 -2.77
N LEU A 48 2.18 9.44 -3.79
CA LEU A 48 3.50 9.82 -4.30
C LEU A 48 3.48 11.17 -5.03
N TYR A 49 2.55 11.34 -5.97
CA TYR A 49 2.56 12.45 -6.92
C TYR A 49 1.26 13.27 -6.96
N GLY A 50 0.30 12.96 -6.10
CA GLY A 50 -0.99 13.67 -6.01
C GLY A 50 -2.09 13.07 -6.88
N LYS A 51 -3.35 13.38 -6.51
CA LYS A 51 -4.56 12.82 -7.14
C LYS A 51 -4.69 13.16 -8.63
N ALA A 52 -4.24 14.33 -9.07
CA ALA A 52 -4.30 14.73 -10.47
C ALA A 52 -3.42 13.85 -11.36
N TYR A 53 -2.21 13.50 -10.89
CA TYR A 53 -1.33 12.60 -11.61
C TYR A 53 -1.88 11.16 -11.62
N ALA A 54 -2.40 10.71 -10.48
CA ALA A 54 -3.04 9.38 -10.37
C ALA A 54 -4.26 9.23 -11.28
N ALA A 55 -5.05 10.28 -11.49
CA ALA A 55 -6.19 10.24 -12.40
C ALA A 55 -5.79 10.00 -13.86
N LYS A 56 -4.61 10.49 -14.28
CA LYS A 56 -4.07 10.27 -15.64
C LYS A 56 -3.29 8.96 -15.78
N ASN A 57 -2.74 8.46 -14.67
CA ASN A 57 -1.84 7.31 -14.63
C ASN A 57 -2.43 6.20 -13.74
N LYS A 58 -3.68 5.82 -14.05
CA LYS A 58 -4.40 4.77 -13.35
C LYS A 58 -3.68 3.44 -13.47
N ALA A 59 -3.72 2.66 -12.39
CA ALA A 59 -3.18 1.32 -12.39
C ALA A 59 -4.01 0.40 -13.31
N THR A 60 -3.30 -0.39 -14.10
CA THR A 60 -3.80 -1.39 -15.04
C THR A 60 -3.21 -2.75 -14.69
N ASP A 61 -3.73 -3.83 -15.29
CA ASP A 61 -3.19 -5.18 -15.07
C ASP A 61 -1.69 -5.26 -15.41
N ASP A 62 -1.23 -4.46 -16.38
CA ASP A 62 0.18 -4.41 -16.81
C ASP A 62 1.09 -3.58 -15.91
N THR A 63 0.54 -2.76 -15.01
CA THR A 63 1.30 -1.77 -14.22
C THR A 63 1.28 -2.05 -12.73
N VAL A 64 0.32 -2.83 -12.21
CA VAL A 64 0.17 -3.12 -10.77
C VAL A 64 1.38 -3.81 -10.11
N ASN A 65 2.26 -4.45 -10.88
CA ASN A 65 3.47 -5.10 -10.39
C ASN A 65 4.76 -4.39 -10.82
N LYS A 66 4.65 -3.20 -11.40
CA LYS A 66 5.78 -2.38 -11.84
C LYS A 66 6.00 -1.23 -10.88
N LEU A 67 7.22 -0.70 -10.87
CA LEU A 67 7.50 0.55 -10.18
C LEU A 67 6.61 1.66 -10.75
N VAL A 68 6.09 2.51 -9.85
CA VAL A 68 5.33 3.68 -10.26
C VAL A 68 6.23 4.59 -11.09
N SER A 69 5.76 4.95 -12.28
CA SER A 69 6.49 5.86 -13.16
C SER A 69 6.52 7.27 -12.55
N LYS A 70 7.69 7.90 -12.58
CA LYS A 70 7.83 9.30 -12.18
C LYS A 70 7.19 10.25 -13.20
N PRO A 71 6.64 11.40 -12.78
CA PRO A 71 6.14 12.44 -13.68
C PRO A 71 7.19 12.89 -14.71
N LYS A 72 6.85 12.76 -16.01
CA LYS A 72 7.74 13.19 -17.10
C LYS A 72 7.47 14.62 -17.55
N ALA A 73 6.21 15.02 -17.61
CA ALA A 73 5.83 16.37 -18.01
C ALA A 73 5.91 17.34 -16.84
N GLU A 74 6.32 18.58 -17.09
CA GLU A 74 6.36 19.64 -16.07
C GLU A 74 5.00 19.91 -15.45
N ALA A 75 3.93 19.86 -16.26
CA ALA A 75 2.56 20.07 -15.80
C ALA A 75 2.12 19.07 -14.71
N ASP A 76 2.73 17.88 -14.70
CA ASP A 76 2.43 16.79 -13.78
C ASP A 76 3.25 16.85 -12.47
N ILE A 77 4.19 17.78 -12.34
CA ILE A 77 4.90 18.00 -11.09
C ILE A 77 3.93 18.58 -10.04
N PRO A 78 3.85 17.96 -8.84
CA PRO A 78 2.96 18.41 -7.77
C PRO A 78 3.57 19.60 -7.02
N TRP A 79 3.71 20.72 -7.71
CA TRP A 79 4.18 21.98 -7.16
C TRP A 79 3.25 23.13 -7.58
N ALA A 80 2.73 23.90 -6.62
CA ALA A 80 1.88 25.04 -6.96
C ALA A 80 2.74 26.21 -7.47
N ALA A 81 2.14 27.11 -8.23
CA ALA A 81 2.82 28.27 -8.82
C ALA A 81 3.03 29.42 -7.81
N GLU A 82 3.47 29.07 -6.59
CA GLU A 82 3.77 30.00 -5.51
C GLU A 82 5.24 29.87 -5.10
N ALA A 83 5.68 30.78 -4.22
CA ALA A 83 6.98 30.67 -3.57
C ALA A 83 7.08 29.34 -2.81
N ARG A 84 8.30 28.79 -2.73
CA ARG A 84 8.57 27.54 -2.00
C ARG A 84 7.98 27.58 -0.60
N ASP A 85 8.17 28.70 0.09
CA ASP A 85 7.76 28.80 1.48
C ASP A 85 6.24 28.74 1.66
N SER A 86 5.48 29.35 0.76
CA SER A 86 4.02 29.21 0.71
C SER A 86 3.56 27.80 0.35
N ASN A 87 4.31 27.08 -0.51
CA ASN A 87 4.00 25.70 -0.86
C ASN A 87 4.28 24.71 0.28
N CYS A 88 5.18 25.05 1.19
CA CYS A 88 5.69 24.13 2.20
C CYS A 88 5.17 24.41 3.62
N ASN A 89 4.38 25.47 3.80
CA ASN A 89 3.69 25.80 5.03
C ASN A 89 2.15 25.95 4.81
N PRO A 90 1.45 24.88 4.38
CA PRO A 90 0.04 24.97 4.05
C PRO A 90 -0.85 24.95 5.31
N GLU A 91 -1.76 25.91 5.40
CA GLU A 91 -2.77 25.95 6.46
C GLU A 91 -3.90 24.92 6.25
N THR A 92 -4.14 24.54 5.00
CA THR A 92 -5.16 23.56 4.61
C THR A 92 -4.61 22.60 3.56
N PRO A 93 -5.17 21.39 3.42
CA PRO A 93 -4.70 20.42 2.43
C PRO A 93 -5.05 20.86 1.01
N ILE A 94 -4.12 21.58 0.38
CA ILE A 94 -4.25 22.13 -0.97
C ILE A 94 -3.43 21.29 -1.95
N ALA A 95 -3.99 21.03 -3.12
CA ALA A 95 -3.29 20.33 -4.19
C ALA A 95 -1.95 21.00 -4.52
N ASN A 96 -0.91 20.19 -4.74
CA ASN A 96 0.44 20.65 -5.09
C ASN A 96 1.20 21.42 -4.00
N LYS A 97 0.70 21.43 -2.75
CA LYS A 97 1.41 21.92 -1.56
C LYS A 97 1.81 20.76 -0.64
N ALA A 98 2.64 21.05 0.36
CA ALA A 98 3.09 20.06 1.32
C ALA A 98 1.91 19.36 2.00
N GLY A 99 2.13 18.13 2.42
CA GLY A 99 1.11 17.22 2.92
C GLY A 99 0.22 16.61 1.84
N TYR A 100 0.12 17.20 0.64
CA TYR A 100 -0.71 16.65 -0.42
C TYR A 100 -0.09 15.46 -1.15
N SER A 101 1.22 15.50 -1.39
CA SER A 101 1.98 14.39 -1.99
C SER A 101 3.35 14.25 -1.35
N ILE A 102 3.91 13.03 -1.38
CA ILE A 102 5.27 12.77 -0.90
C ILE A 102 6.29 13.53 -1.74
N ALA A 103 6.12 13.61 -3.06
CA ALA A 103 7.03 14.37 -3.92
C ALA A 103 7.09 15.85 -3.51
N THR A 104 5.95 16.48 -3.20
CA THR A 104 5.94 17.87 -2.70
C THR A 104 6.66 17.97 -1.35
N ASN A 105 6.45 17.01 -0.44
CA ASN A 105 7.15 17.00 0.85
C ASN A 105 8.68 16.88 0.67
N VAL A 106 9.13 15.98 -0.21
CA VAL A 106 10.56 15.79 -0.50
C VAL A 106 11.17 17.06 -1.08
N LEU A 107 10.48 17.70 -2.03
CA LEU A 107 10.91 18.99 -2.60
C LEU A 107 11.03 20.07 -1.52
N CYS A 108 10.03 20.17 -0.64
CA CYS A 108 10.09 21.06 0.51
C CYS A 108 11.31 20.76 1.39
N LEU A 109 11.50 19.53 1.83
CA LEU A 109 12.57 19.20 2.78
C LEU A 109 13.98 19.29 2.19
N SER A 110 14.12 19.31 0.86
CA SER A 110 15.42 19.15 0.20
C SER A 110 15.88 20.37 -0.58
N CYS A 111 14.99 21.27 -0.99
CA CYS A 111 15.35 22.43 -1.81
C CYS A 111 15.44 23.71 -0.95
N GLY A 112 16.52 24.47 -1.12
CA GLY A 112 16.64 25.84 -0.60
C GLY A 112 15.66 26.81 -1.27
N GLY A 113 15.45 27.98 -0.65
CA GLY A 113 14.69 29.09 -1.24
C GLY A 113 15.54 29.90 -2.21
N GLN A 114 14.93 30.78 -3.01
CA GLN A 114 15.60 31.47 -4.12
C GLN A 114 16.87 32.21 -3.69
N ALA A 115 16.87 32.78 -2.48
CA ALA A 115 18.02 33.54 -1.99
C ALA A 115 19.16 32.68 -1.43
N ALA A 116 18.98 31.35 -1.33
CA ALA A 116 20.04 30.43 -0.94
C ALA A 116 21.01 30.21 -2.10
N THR A 117 22.08 30.99 -2.17
CA THR A 117 23.15 30.86 -3.18
C THR A 117 24.22 29.83 -2.81
N ILE A 118 24.25 29.36 -1.55
CA ILE A 118 25.22 28.38 -1.04
C ILE A 118 24.48 27.34 -0.19
N GLY A 119 24.84 26.05 -0.37
CA GLY A 119 24.32 24.95 0.46
C GLY A 119 22.89 24.51 0.16
N GLN A 120 22.26 25.08 -0.87
CA GLN A 120 20.90 24.78 -1.37
C GLN A 120 20.63 23.28 -1.67
N ASP A 121 21.69 22.50 -1.83
CA ASP A 121 21.77 21.09 -2.20
C ASP A 121 22.29 20.19 -1.06
N THR A 122 22.56 20.74 0.12
CA THR A 122 23.12 20.04 1.31
C THR A 122 22.17 19.97 2.51
N TRP A 123 20.91 20.39 2.32
CA TRP A 123 19.93 20.43 3.41
C TRP A 123 19.51 19.04 3.86
N TYR A 124 19.40 18.11 2.91
CA TYR A 124 19.02 16.73 3.17
C TYR A 124 20.18 15.83 3.62
N LYS A 125 21.39 16.05 3.08
CA LYS A 125 22.58 15.26 3.39
C LYS A 125 23.84 16.14 3.37
N VAL A 126 24.90 15.73 4.09
CA VAL A 126 26.14 16.52 4.23
C VAL A 126 26.80 16.80 2.88
N THR A 127 26.77 15.82 1.97
CA THR A 127 27.29 15.97 0.61
C THR A 127 26.23 16.57 -0.31
N ALA A 128 26.61 17.54 -1.13
CA ALA A 128 25.71 18.11 -2.15
C ALA A 128 25.09 17.03 -3.06
N ILE A 129 23.81 17.18 -3.39
CA ILE A 129 23.18 16.41 -4.47
C ILE A 129 23.33 17.20 -5.77
N THR A 130 24.24 16.75 -6.63
CA THR A 130 24.59 17.45 -7.87
C THR A 130 23.37 17.75 -8.74
N GLY A 131 23.18 19.03 -9.06
CA GLY A 131 22.12 19.51 -9.95
C GLY A 131 20.79 19.81 -9.25
N VAL A 132 20.71 19.63 -7.92
CA VAL A 132 19.64 20.25 -7.13
C VAL A 132 19.95 21.74 -6.98
N THR A 133 18.97 22.59 -7.27
CA THR A 133 19.10 24.04 -7.16
C THR A 133 18.04 24.64 -6.24
N ALA A 134 18.22 25.89 -5.83
CA ALA A 134 17.21 26.64 -5.11
C ALA A 134 15.88 26.69 -5.88
N ALA A 135 14.79 26.58 -5.14
CA ALA A 135 13.45 26.79 -5.67
C ALA A 135 13.24 28.30 -5.91
N PRO A 136 12.86 28.73 -7.13
CA PRO A 136 12.60 30.14 -7.40
C PRO A 136 11.29 30.62 -6.78
N ASN A 137 11.14 31.95 -6.67
CA ASN A 137 10.04 32.62 -5.96
C ASN A 137 8.66 32.45 -6.61
N SER A 138 8.56 31.97 -7.86
CA SER A 138 7.28 31.60 -8.45
C SER A 138 7.42 30.66 -9.66
N GLY A 139 6.37 29.86 -9.90
CA GLY A 139 6.03 29.30 -11.22
C GLY A 139 6.96 28.24 -11.83
N ALA A 140 8.14 27.94 -11.31
CA ALA A 140 9.11 27.10 -12.02
C ALA A 140 8.93 25.59 -11.78
N LYS A 141 7.83 25.03 -12.28
CA LYS A 141 7.67 23.56 -12.31
C LYS A 141 8.83 22.86 -13.04
N ALA A 142 9.47 23.51 -14.01
CA ALA A 142 10.69 23.03 -14.67
C ALA A 142 11.83 22.79 -13.67
N THR A 143 12.18 23.79 -12.85
CA THR A 143 13.22 23.64 -11.82
C THR A 143 12.86 22.57 -10.81
N MET A 144 11.60 22.56 -10.35
CA MET A 144 11.13 21.57 -9.39
C MET A 144 11.10 20.16 -9.98
N LYS A 145 10.85 20.02 -11.28
CA LYS A 145 11.00 18.77 -12.02
C LYS A 145 12.45 18.28 -11.95
N THR A 146 13.39 19.13 -12.33
CA THR A 146 14.82 18.78 -12.32
C THR A 146 15.26 18.38 -10.91
N ASN A 147 14.89 19.15 -9.89
CA ASN A 147 15.20 18.82 -8.50
C ASN A 147 14.59 17.48 -8.09
N LEU A 148 13.30 17.24 -8.40
CA LEU A 148 12.64 15.97 -8.07
C LEU A 148 13.35 14.80 -8.76
N ASP A 149 13.73 14.93 -10.03
CA ASP A 149 14.47 13.91 -10.75
C ASP A 149 15.79 13.58 -10.05
N LYS A 150 16.58 14.59 -9.67
CA LYS A 150 17.85 14.39 -8.95
C LYS A 150 17.68 13.75 -7.58
N LEU A 151 16.65 14.17 -6.84
CA LEU A 151 16.35 13.62 -5.51
C LEU A 151 15.88 12.16 -5.59
N LEU A 152 15.11 11.81 -6.63
CA LEU A 152 14.71 10.43 -6.86
C LEU A 152 15.90 9.56 -7.28
N ASP A 153 16.75 10.06 -8.17
CA ASP A 153 17.96 9.33 -8.60
C ASP A 153 18.89 9.08 -7.40
N GLU A 154 19.08 10.07 -6.53
CA GLU A 154 19.80 9.92 -5.25
C GLU A 154 19.12 8.89 -4.34
N CYS A 155 17.80 8.93 -4.21
CA CYS A 155 17.08 7.94 -3.40
C CYS A 155 17.31 6.52 -3.94
N THR A 156 17.30 6.32 -5.26
CA THR A 156 17.54 5.00 -5.86
C THR A 156 18.99 4.53 -5.79
N SER A 157 19.96 5.45 -5.67
CA SER A 157 21.37 5.08 -5.52
C SER A 157 21.70 4.59 -4.10
N GLN A 158 20.90 4.98 -3.11
CA GLN A 158 20.94 4.40 -1.78
C GLN A 158 20.47 2.94 -1.89
N SER A 159 21.38 1.99 -1.68
CA SER A 159 21.08 0.57 -1.72
C SER A 159 20.14 0.23 -0.56
N TYR A 160 18.85 0.13 -0.85
CA TYR A 160 17.88 -0.43 0.08
C TYR A 160 17.95 -1.96 0.00
N THR A 161 18.98 -2.55 0.58
CA THR A 161 18.99 -3.99 0.82
C THR A 161 17.88 -4.31 1.82
N GLY A 162 16.96 -5.20 1.43
CA GLY A 162 15.87 -5.64 2.32
C GLY A 162 14.67 -4.70 2.40
N VAL A 163 14.28 -4.01 1.31
CA VAL A 163 12.94 -3.37 1.26
C VAL A 163 11.89 -4.45 1.55
N PRO A 164 11.11 -4.32 2.63
CA PRO A 164 10.12 -5.34 2.96
C PRO A 164 9.03 -5.37 1.88
N PRO A 165 8.38 -6.53 1.66
CA PRO A 165 7.27 -6.63 0.72
C PRO A 165 6.21 -5.56 0.97
N LEU A 166 5.64 -5.01 -0.09
CA LEU A 166 4.58 -4.02 0.05
C LEU A 166 3.31 -4.68 0.60
N THR A 167 3.02 -4.39 1.87
CA THR A 167 1.85 -4.86 2.62
C THR A 167 1.19 -3.67 3.34
N ALA A 168 0.01 -3.88 3.92
CA ALA A 168 -0.64 -2.90 4.79
C ALA A 168 0.30 -2.49 5.94
N GLY A 169 0.80 -3.46 6.71
CA GLY A 169 1.67 -3.20 7.86
C GLY A 169 2.99 -2.51 7.51
N THR A 170 3.63 -2.85 6.39
CA THR A 170 4.87 -2.14 5.97
C THR A 170 4.60 -0.71 5.52
N THR A 171 3.43 -0.45 4.94
CA THR A 171 3.02 0.90 4.52
C THR A 171 2.78 1.78 5.74
N GLU A 172 2.04 1.28 6.73
CA GLU A 172 1.80 1.97 8.00
C GLU A 172 3.07 2.19 8.81
N ALA A 173 3.95 1.18 8.86
CA ALA A 173 5.25 1.30 9.50
C ALA A 173 6.13 2.37 8.84
N ALA A 174 6.10 2.49 7.51
CA ALA A 174 6.83 3.52 6.79
C ALA A 174 6.31 4.93 7.11
N VAL A 175 4.99 5.13 7.15
CA VAL A 175 4.37 6.39 7.59
C VAL A 175 4.81 6.71 9.01
N THR A 176 4.64 5.77 9.93
CA THR A 176 5.00 5.93 11.34
C THR A 176 6.48 6.28 11.50
N LYS A 177 7.37 5.64 10.73
CA LYS A 177 8.81 5.92 10.76
C LYS A 177 9.11 7.36 10.35
N VAL A 178 8.52 7.85 9.26
CA VAL A 178 8.71 9.25 8.82
C VAL A 178 8.19 10.22 9.88
N PHE A 179 6.96 10.02 10.37
CA PHE A 179 6.36 10.93 11.35
C PHE A 179 6.96 10.80 12.76
N SER A 180 7.73 9.74 13.05
CA SER A 180 8.51 9.65 14.28
C SER A 180 9.65 10.69 14.37
N HIS A 181 9.98 11.34 13.25
CA HIS A 181 10.98 12.41 13.20
C HIS A 181 10.41 13.81 13.49
N LEU A 182 9.09 13.95 13.65
CA LEU A 182 8.47 15.23 13.97
C LEU A 182 9.06 15.84 15.25
N GLY A 183 9.38 17.13 15.21
CA GLY A 183 9.94 17.90 16.32
C GLY A 183 11.34 17.51 16.79
N ARG A 184 12.01 16.55 16.14
CA ARG A 184 13.29 15.99 16.63
C ARG A 184 14.55 16.66 16.10
N LYS A 185 14.48 17.40 15.00
CA LYS A 185 15.65 17.91 14.27
C LYS A 185 15.82 19.43 14.44
N PHE A 186 15.75 19.90 15.69
CA PHE A 186 16.05 21.29 16.02
C PHE A 186 17.52 21.49 16.37
N ILE A 187 18.02 22.68 16.06
CA ILE A 187 19.36 23.16 16.40
C ILE A 187 19.16 24.32 17.38
N LEU A 188 19.91 24.32 18.47
CA LEU A 188 19.98 25.45 19.38
C LEU A 188 21.19 26.30 18.99
N THR A 189 20.98 27.59 18.79
CA THR A 189 22.07 28.56 18.57
C THR A 189 22.07 29.59 19.68
N GLY A 190 23.22 29.84 20.29
CA GLY A 190 23.34 30.82 21.37
C GLY A 190 22.71 30.36 22.68
N THR A 191 21.88 31.22 23.27
CA THR A 191 21.21 30.98 24.55
C THR A 191 20.09 29.94 24.38
N PRO A 192 19.84 29.06 25.37
CA PRO A 192 18.77 28.07 25.28
C PRO A 192 17.42 28.71 24.95
N ALA A 193 16.70 28.10 23.99
CA ALA A 193 15.38 28.54 23.58
C ALA A 193 14.42 28.52 24.78
N THR A 194 13.69 29.63 24.98
CA THR A 194 12.65 29.71 26.00
C THR A 194 11.44 28.85 25.63
N ALA A 195 10.54 28.59 26.59
CA ALA A 195 9.27 27.90 26.33
C ALA A 195 8.45 28.61 25.23
N THR A 196 8.54 29.94 25.13
CA THR A 196 7.89 30.74 24.09
C THR A 196 8.45 30.46 22.69
N ALA A 197 9.75 30.18 22.57
CA ALA A 197 10.38 29.82 21.31
C ALA A 197 10.14 28.34 20.93
N ARG A 198 9.90 27.47 21.92
CA ARG A 198 9.58 26.04 21.72
C ARG A 198 8.09 25.78 21.92
N THR A 199 7.26 26.31 21.03
CA THR A 199 5.80 26.11 21.08
C THR A 199 5.43 24.63 20.87
N PRO A 200 4.27 24.16 21.38
CA PRO A 200 3.79 22.81 21.11
C PRO A 200 3.73 22.45 19.62
N ASP A 201 3.51 23.44 18.75
CA ASP A 201 3.45 23.27 17.29
C ASP A 201 4.77 22.76 16.71
N THR A 202 5.91 23.03 17.36
CA THR A 202 7.22 22.50 16.96
C THR A 202 7.26 20.97 16.96
N ASN A 203 6.38 20.30 17.72
CA ASN A 203 6.21 18.84 17.71
C ASN A 203 5.51 18.34 16.43
N SER A 204 5.00 19.23 15.59
CA SER A 204 4.40 18.92 14.28
C SER A 204 5.31 19.27 13.11
N PHE A 205 6.56 19.71 13.37
CA PHE A 205 7.51 20.08 12.33
C PHE A 205 8.31 18.88 11.85
N LEU A 206 8.29 18.61 10.54
CA LEU A 206 9.19 17.64 9.91
C LEU A 206 10.34 18.39 9.22
N GLY A 207 11.58 18.18 9.63
CA GLY A 207 12.76 18.80 9.01
C GLY A 207 13.65 19.57 10.00
N ALA A 208 14.61 20.32 9.48
CA ALA A 208 15.63 21.01 10.26
C ALA A 208 15.24 22.47 10.55
N TYR A 209 15.33 22.89 11.80
CA TYR A 209 15.04 24.26 12.20
C TYR A 209 15.90 24.73 13.36
N VAL A 210 16.11 26.03 13.48
CA VAL A 210 16.93 26.64 14.52
C VAL A 210 16.04 27.42 15.48
N LEU A 211 16.22 27.16 16.77
CA LEU A 211 15.59 27.89 17.86
C LEU A 211 16.61 28.78 18.57
N ASP A 212 16.15 29.95 19.04
CA ASP A 212 16.92 30.92 19.83
C ASP A 212 16.05 31.46 20.98
N ALA A 213 16.66 32.14 21.96
CA ALA A 213 16.08 32.57 23.23
C ALA A 213 14.71 33.25 23.12
N GLY A 214 14.48 34.07 22.09
CA GLY A 214 13.22 34.80 21.89
C GLY A 214 12.43 34.44 20.64
N ASN A 215 12.99 33.64 19.73
CA ASN A 215 12.43 33.46 18.40
C ASN A 215 12.09 31.99 18.16
N GLY A 216 10.80 31.71 17.97
CA GLY A 216 10.35 30.43 17.42
C GLY A 216 10.86 30.24 15.99
N ALA A 217 10.94 28.99 15.56
CA ALA A 217 11.35 28.66 14.21
C ALA A 217 10.34 29.22 13.20
N LYS A 218 10.82 30.10 12.33
CA LYS A 218 10.07 30.55 11.16
C LYS A 218 10.50 29.74 9.96
N PHE A 219 9.50 29.43 9.17
CA PHE A 219 9.70 28.87 7.86
C PHE A 219 10.48 29.86 7.00
N SER A 220 11.71 29.51 6.60
CA SER A 220 12.56 30.38 5.79
C SER A 220 13.71 29.60 5.17
N ALA A 221 13.63 29.39 3.86
CA ALA A 221 14.69 28.72 3.11
C ALA A 221 15.64 29.67 2.37
N ASP A 222 15.44 30.99 2.51
CA ASP A 222 16.16 32.06 1.81
C ASP A 222 17.48 32.47 2.46
N THR A 223 18.17 31.54 3.12
CA THR A 223 19.46 31.85 3.78
C THR A 223 20.51 30.80 3.44
N ASN A 224 21.76 31.23 3.29
CA ASN A 224 22.90 30.31 3.09
C ASN A 224 23.29 29.55 4.36
N THR A 225 22.72 29.94 5.51
CA THR A 225 23.16 29.52 6.85
C THR A 225 21.98 29.12 7.71
N ILE A 226 21.04 28.34 7.13
CA ILE A 226 19.81 27.92 7.81
C ILE A 226 20.10 27.18 9.12
N LYS A 227 21.26 26.53 9.25
CA LYS A 227 21.69 25.82 10.47
C LYS A 227 22.33 26.72 11.53
N ALA A 228 22.65 27.98 11.21
CA ALA A 228 23.37 28.90 12.09
C ALA A 228 22.59 30.18 12.42
N THR A 229 21.47 30.43 11.73
CA THR A 229 20.65 31.63 11.94
C THR A 229 19.43 31.31 12.79
N GLY A 230 19.33 31.93 13.97
CA GLY A 230 18.20 31.77 14.88
C GLY A 230 16.85 32.06 14.23
N GLY A 231 15.83 31.25 14.54
CA GLY A 231 14.45 31.44 14.07
C GLY A 231 14.23 31.12 12.60
N LYS A 232 15.09 30.30 11.98
CA LYS A 232 15.01 29.89 10.56
C LYS A 232 14.94 28.37 10.43
N GLY A 233 14.47 27.86 9.29
CA GLY A 233 14.41 26.41 9.09
C GLY A 233 13.88 25.96 7.73
N ILE A 234 14.30 24.75 7.35
CA ILE A 234 13.72 23.93 6.28
C ILE A 234 12.98 22.79 6.95
N PHE A 235 11.69 23.00 7.14
CA PHE A 235 10.79 21.99 7.65
C PHE A 235 9.50 22.01 6.85
N ILE A 236 8.52 21.20 7.25
CA ILE A 236 7.11 21.30 6.89
C ILE A 236 6.36 21.37 8.20
N ASP A 237 5.48 22.35 8.35
CA ASP A 237 4.58 22.42 9.49
C ASP A 237 3.30 21.63 9.20
N TYR A 238 3.07 20.56 9.96
CA TYR A 238 1.84 19.76 9.88
C TYR A 238 0.78 20.15 10.92
N SER A 239 1.02 21.15 11.79
CA SER A 239 0.11 21.52 12.89
C SER A 239 -1.32 21.73 12.39
N LYS A 240 -1.50 22.62 11.41
CA LYS A 240 -2.81 22.93 10.81
C LYS A 240 -3.41 21.78 10.01
N LEU A 241 -2.58 21.04 9.29
CA LEU A 241 -3.05 19.87 8.54
C LEU A 241 -3.55 18.76 9.47
N ARG A 242 -2.99 18.60 10.67
CA ARG A 242 -3.43 17.60 11.65
C ARG A 242 -4.75 17.97 12.35
N GLU A 243 -5.02 19.27 12.50
CA GLU A 243 -6.28 19.79 13.04
C GLU A 243 -7.41 19.72 12.01
N HIS A 244 -7.07 19.76 10.72
CA HIS A 244 -8.04 19.75 9.64
C HIS A 244 -8.67 18.35 9.45
N GLN A 245 -9.98 18.30 9.15
CA GLN A 245 -10.74 17.05 8.99
C GLN A 245 -10.14 16.11 7.92
N GLN A 246 -9.61 16.67 6.84
CA GLN A 246 -8.98 15.89 5.76
C GLN A 246 -7.56 15.42 6.09
N GLY A 247 -6.98 15.89 7.19
CA GLY A 247 -5.63 15.51 7.61
C GLY A 247 -4.55 15.86 6.59
N ILE A 248 -3.49 15.05 6.61
CA ILE A 248 -2.40 15.06 5.63
C ILE A 248 -2.83 14.16 4.46
N ALA A 249 -3.17 14.74 3.31
CA ALA A 249 -3.82 14.00 2.21
C ALA A 249 -2.98 12.85 1.62
N SER A 250 -1.64 12.98 1.62
CA SER A 250 -0.73 11.89 1.23
C SER A 250 -0.80 10.69 2.20
N VAL A 251 -0.93 10.95 3.50
CA VAL A 251 -1.14 9.90 4.52
C VAL A 251 -2.50 9.24 4.34
N GLY A 252 -3.55 10.02 4.09
CA GLY A 252 -4.88 9.47 3.79
C GLY A 252 -4.88 8.57 2.55
N SER A 253 -4.09 8.92 1.54
CA SER A 253 -3.93 8.08 0.33
C SER A 253 -3.17 6.78 0.65
N LEU A 254 -2.10 6.84 1.47
CA LEU A 254 -1.39 5.63 1.91
C LEU A 254 -2.25 4.72 2.80
N ALA A 255 -3.13 5.29 3.64
CA ALA A 255 -4.10 4.51 4.40
C ALA A 255 -5.10 3.78 3.47
N GLY A 256 -5.57 4.45 2.42
CA GLY A 256 -6.36 3.81 1.36
C GLY A 256 -5.62 2.67 0.65
N ALA A 257 -4.32 2.84 0.39
CA ALA A 257 -3.48 1.78 -0.16
C ALA A 257 -3.34 0.61 0.82
N ALA A 258 -3.09 0.86 2.10
CA ALA A 258 -2.98 -0.16 3.13
C ALA A 258 -4.27 -0.99 3.24
N ALA A 259 -5.44 -0.35 3.31
CA ALA A 259 -6.73 -1.03 3.35
C ALA A 259 -6.99 -1.89 2.10
N ALA A 260 -6.59 -1.42 0.91
CA ALA A 260 -6.71 -2.21 -0.31
C ALA A 260 -5.74 -3.42 -0.32
N LEU A 261 -4.53 -3.27 0.22
CA LEU A 261 -3.56 -4.35 0.37
C LEU A 261 -4.00 -5.39 1.41
N GLU A 262 -4.68 -4.97 2.48
CA GLU A 262 -5.26 -5.86 3.48
C GLU A 262 -6.37 -6.72 2.88
N GLN A 263 -7.34 -6.10 2.21
CA GLN A 263 -8.43 -6.82 1.53
C GLN A 263 -7.92 -7.75 0.43
N LEU A 264 -6.82 -7.39 -0.24
CA LEU A 264 -6.13 -8.27 -1.18
C LEU A 264 -5.57 -9.52 -0.47
N ALA A 265 -4.90 -9.34 0.66
CA ALA A 265 -4.32 -10.45 1.42
C ALA A 265 -5.40 -11.40 1.95
N GLU A 266 -6.52 -10.86 2.44
CA GLU A 266 -7.69 -11.64 2.87
C GLU A 266 -8.29 -12.45 1.72
N ALA A 267 -8.51 -11.82 0.55
CA ALA A 267 -9.04 -12.48 -0.63
C ALA A 267 -8.10 -13.59 -1.14
N ALA A 268 -6.79 -13.34 -1.13
CA ALA A 268 -5.79 -14.34 -1.50
C ALA A 268 -5.76 -15.53 -0.53
N ALA A 269 -5.90 -15.30 0.78
CA ALA A 269 -6.01 -16.38 1.77
C ALA A 269 -7.26 -17.24 1.52
N GLY A 270 -8.40 -16.60 1.23
CA GLY A 270 -9.67 -17.28 0.93
C GLY A 270 -9.64 -18.20 -0.29
N GLN A 271 -8.81 -17.91 -1.30
CA GLN A 271 -8.69 -18.76 -2.49
C GLN A 271 -8.21 -20.18 -2.16
N SER A 272 -7.30 -20.34 -1.20
CA SER A 272 -6.80 -21.66 -0.79
C SER A 272 -7.93 -22.55 -0.24
N THR A 273 -8.83 -21.98 0.55
CA THR A 273 -10.02 -22.64 1.09
C THR A 273 -10.98 -23.07 -0.02
N HIS A 274 -11.23 -22.20 -1.00
CA HIS A 274 -12.11 -22.54 -2.13
C HIS A 274 -11.52 -23.63 -3.03
N ILE A 275 -10.22 -23.61 -3.28
CA ILE A 275 -9.53 -24.67 -4.03
C ILE A 275 -9.62 -26.01 -3.29
N ALA A 276 -9.44 -26.01 -1.97
CA ALA A 276 -9.61 -27.21 -1.15
C ALA A 276 -11.05 -27.74 -1.22
N ALA A 277 -12.05 -26.86 -1.15
CA ALA A 277 -13.46 -27.23 -1.28
C ALA A 277 -13.77 -27.84 -2.66
N LEU A 278 -13.22 -27.29 -3.75
CA LEU A 278 -13.40 -27.83 -5.09
C LEU A 278 -12.79 -29.24 -5.22
N LYS A 279 -11.57 -29.44 -4.69
CA LYS A 279 -10.93 -30.76 -4.64
C LYS A 279 -11.76 -31.78 -3.85
N GLN A 280 -12.39 -31.35 -2.75
CA GLN A 280 -13.28 -32.21 -1.98
C GLN A 280 -14.52 -32.60 -2.78
N VAL A 281 -15.14 -31.67 -3.52
CA VAL A 281 -16.29 -31.98 -4.39
C VAL A 281 -15.89 -32.96 -5.49
N GLN A 282 -14.70 -32.81 -6.09
CA GLN A 282 -14.16 -33.77 -7.05
C GLN A 282 -14.05 -35.18 -6.45
N GLN A 283 -13.44 -35.32 -5.27
CA GLN A 283 -13.34 -36.62 -4.59
C GLN A 283 -14.71 -37.23 -4.28
N GLN A 284 -15.69 -36.40 -3.90
CA GLN A 284 -17.06 -36.86 -3.68
C GLN A 284 -17.70 -37.37 -4.98
N MET A 285 -17.48 -36.70 -6.11
CA MET A 285 -17.97 -37.17 -7.42
C MET A 285 -17.30 -38.50 -7.81
N GLU A 286 -15.98 -38.62 -7.65
CA GLU A 286 -15.23 -39.85 -7.96
C GLU A 286 -15.74 -41.05 -7.15
N ASN A 287 -15.98 -40.86 -5.83
CA ASN A 287 -16.53 -41.90 -4.97
C ASN A 287 -17.94 -42.33 -5.38
N VAL A 288 -18.79 -41.37 -5.76
CA VAL A 288 -20.17 -41.64 -6.22
C VAL A 288 -20.16 -42.37 -7.56
N LEU A 289 -19.25 -42.01 -8.48
CA LEU A 289 -19.07 -42.72 -9.74
C LEU A 289 -18.56 -44.15 -9.53
N MET A 290 -17.63 -44.38 -8.59
CA MET A 290 -17.18 -45.72 -8.21
C MET A 290 -18.33 -46.57 -7.65
N LEU A 291 -19.13 -46.03 -6.71
CA LEU A 291 -20.31 -46.73 -6.19
C LEU A 291 -21.32 -47.03 -7.31
N GLY A 292 -21.54 -46.08 -8.22
CA GLY A 292 -22.34 -46.27 -9.41
C GLY A 292 -21.83 -47.43 -10.28
N SER A 293 -20.52 -47.52 -10.49
CA SER A 293 -19.89 -48.59 -11.28
C SER A 293 -20.08 -49.98 -10.64
N ILE A 294 -20.04 -50.10 -9.32
CA ILE A 294 -20.27 -51.35 -8.59
C ILE A 294 -21.75 -51.77 -8.69
N ILE A 295 -22.66 -50.81 -8.61
CA ILE A 295 -24.10 -51.06 -8.71
C ILE A 295 -24.49 -51.44 -10.15
N THR A 296 -23.83 -50.89 -11.17
CA THR A 296 -24.10 -51.22 -12.59
C THR A 296 -23.38 -52.47 -13.08
N THR A 297 -22.21 -52.83 -12.53
CA THR A 297 -21.51 -54.07 -12.89
C THR A 297 -22.15 -55.32 -12.32
N GLY A 298 -23.13 -55.20 -11.42
CA GLY A 298 -23.92 -56.33 -10.95
C GLY A 298 -23.02 -57.42 -10.40
N ILE A 299 -22.49 -57.23 -9.18
CA ILE A 299 -22.01 -58.38 -8.43
C ILE A 299 -23.22 -59.32 -8.30
N ASN A 300 -23.21 -60.40 -9.10
CA ASN A 300 -23.97 -61.61 -8.84
C ASN A 300 -23.48 -62.12 -7.49
N LEU A 301 -24.11 -61.63 -6.42
CA LEU A 301 -23.98 -62.24 -5.11
C LEU A 301 -24.37 -63.71 -5.28
N PRO A 302 -23.50 -64.67 -4.89
CA PRO A 302 -23.86 -66.07 -4.97
C PRO A 302 -25.17 -66.28 -4.21
N GLN A 303 -26.19 -66.77 -4.91
CA GLN A 303 -27.43 -67.19 -4.28
C GLN A 303 -27.08 -68.22 -3.20
N LYS A 304 -27.53 -67.94 -1.98
CA LYS A 304 -27.47 -68.85 -0.84
C LYS A 304 -28.15 -70.17 -1.25
N PRO A 305 -27.45 -71.33 -1.23
CA PRO A 305 -28.10 -72.60 -1.51
C PRO A 305 -29.15 -72.88 -0.44
N SER A 306 -30.39 -73.07 -0.88
CA SER A 306 -31.45 -73.67 -0.09
C SER A 306 -31.11 -75.13 0.13
N ASN A 307 -30.88 -75.54 1.39
CA ASN A 307 -30.81 -76.95 1.77
C ASN A 307 -31.79 -77.22 2.92
N LYS A 308 -32.96 -77.74 2.57
CA LYS A 308 -33.77 -78.59 3.45
C LYS A 308 -34.06 -79.88 2.69
N GLN A 309 -33.33 -80.93 3.04
CA GLN A 309 -33.61 -82.37 2.91
C GLN A 309 -32.29 -83.05 3.34
N GLN A 310 -32.20 -84.05 4.21
CA GLN A 310 -33.10 -84.86 5.03
C GLN A 310 -32.20 -85.44 6.14
N GLN A 311 -32.60 -85.40 7.40
CA GLN A 311 -32.03 -86.27 8.43
C GLN A 311 -32.71 -87.64 8.29
N GLN A 312 -31.98 -88.64 7.81
CA GLN A 312 -32.30 -90.03 8.10
C GLN A 312 -31.01 -90.87 8.16
N ASN A 313 -30.97 -91.67 9.22
CA ASN A 313 -30.08 -92.80 9.50
C ASN A 313 -28.73 -92.50 10.16
N LYS A 314 -28.77 -92.44 11.50
CA LYS A 314 -27.73 -93.04 12.33
C LYS A 314 -27.90 -94.56 12.33
N ILE A 315 -26.75 -95.21 12.24
CA ILE A 315 -26.47 -96.64 12.12
C ILE A 315 -26.69 -97.35 13.47
N ASN A 316 -27.26 -98.56 13.45
CA ASN A 316 -27.16 -99.54 14.53
C ASN A 316 -25.76 -100.16 14.50
N GLU A 317 -25.09 -100.32 15.65
CA GLU A 317 -24.57 -101.62 16.13
C GLU A 317 -23.84 -101.49 17.48
N ASN A 318 -24.17 -102.45 18.36
CA ASN A 318 -23.63 -102.86 19.67
C ASN A 318 -23.81 -101.96 20.91
#